data_AF-A0A958FI03-F1
#
_entry.id   AF-A0A958FI03-F1
#
_cell.length_a   1.000
_cell.length_b   1.000
_cell.length_c   1.000
_cell.angle_alpha   90.00
_cell.angle_beta   90.00
_cell.angle_gamma   90.00
#
_symmetry.space_group_name_H-M   'P 1'
#
loop_
_entity.id
_entity.type
_entity.pdbx_description
1 polymer ?
#
loop_
_entity_poly.entity_id
_entity_poly.type
_entity_poly.pdbx_seq_one_letter_code
_entity_poly.pdbx_strand_id
1 'polypeptide(L)' 'DGLRIRQILADESGKPLPSNFFFLNKSPANPEKFYIFGAGAGHGSGMCQWGAIGMSMKGYKYNNILGLYYPQLATQKM' A
#
# COMPACT_ATOMS: atom_id res chain seq x y z
N ASP A 1 -2.46 -10.63 -13.24
CA ASP A 1 -1.54 -9.98 -12.29
C ASP A 1 -2.38 -9.44 -11.11
N GLY A 2 -1.76 -9.11 -9.96
CA GLY A 2 -2.50 -8.55 -8.82
C GLY A 2 -3.15 -7.20 -9.12
N LEU A 3 -2.54 -6.42 -10.03
CA LEU A 3 -3.02 -5.09 -10.43
C LEU A 3 -4.40 -5.13 -11.09
N ARG A 4 -4.67 -6.13 -11.93
CA ARG A 4 -6.00 -6.35 -12.53
C ARG A 4 -7.00 -6.86 -11.52
N ILE A 5 -6.59 -7.74 -10.59
CA ILE A 5 -7.53 -8.33 -9.62
C ILE A 5 -8.12 -7.23 -8.72
N ARG A 6 -7.31 -6.28 -8.24
CA ARG A 6 -7.83 -5.18 -7.43
C ARG A 6 -8.79 -4.25 -8.19
N GLN A 7 -8.69 -4.19 -9.52
CA GLN A 7 -9.62 -3.44 -10.37
C GLN A 7 -10.94 -4.19 -10.59
N ILE A 8 -10.86 -5.50 -10.78
CA ILE A 8 -12.04 -6.36 -10.97
C ILE A 8 -12.87 -6.43 -9.68
N LEU A 9 -12.21 -6.49 -8.53
CA LEU A 9 -12.85 -6.52 -7.21
C LEU A 9 -13.15 -5.12 -6.66
N ALA A 10 -13.33 -4.13 -7.54
CA ALA A 10 -13.70 -2.79 -7.14
C ALA A 10 -15.06 -2.76 -6.42
N ASP A 11 -15.26 -1.78 -5.55
CA ASP A 11 -16.55 -1.55 -4.90
C ASP A 11 -17.61 -1.01 -5.89
N GLU A 12 -18.83 -0.80 -5.40
CA GLU A 12 -19.95 -0.30 -6.21
C GLU A 12 -19.67 1.08 -6.84
N SER A 13 -18.73 1.86 -6.29
CA SER A 13 -18.31 3.15 -6.85
C SER A 13 -17.23 3.01 -7.92
N GLY A 14 -16.81 1.78 -8.24
CA GLY A 14 -15.70 1.49 -9.15
C GLY A 14 -14.32 1.74 -8.54
N LYS A 15 -14.23 1.93 -7.21
CA LYS A 15 -12.95 2.13 -6.54
C LYS A 15 -12.25 0.77 -6.37
N PRO A 16 -11.02 0.60 -6.88
CA PRO A 16 -10.29 -0.66 -6.75
C PRO A 16 -9.90 -0.93 -5.29
N LEU A 17 -9.57 -2.19 -4.99
CA LEU A 17 -9.01 -2.54 -3.69
C LEU A 17 -7.77 -1.69 -3.37
N PRO A 18 -7.55 -1.30 -2.10
CA PRO A 18 -6.49 -0.36 -1.73
C PRO A 18 -5.09 -0.76 -2.18
N SER A 19 -4.79 -2.06 -2.19
CA SER A 19 -3.47 -2.61 -2.54
C SER A 19 -3.62 -3.96 -3.25
N ASN A 20 -2.49 -4.52 -3.68
CA ASN A 20 -2.40 -5.92 -4.15
C ASN A 20 -2.21 -6.93 -3.00
N PHE A 21 -2.15 -6.45 -1.75
CA PHE A 21 -1.92 -7.29 -0.58
C PHE A 21 -3.25 -7.53 0.14
N PHE A 22 -3.96 -8.56 -0.34
CA PHE A 22 -5.26 -8.97 0.17
C PHE A 22 -5.37 -10.50 0.20
N PHE A 23 -6.32 -10.97 0.99
CA PHE A 23 -6.67 -12.36 1.22
C PHE A 23 -8.18 -12.52 1.07
N LEU A 24 -8.61 -13.71 0.67
CA LEU A 24 -10.02 -14.10 0.59
C LEU A 24 -10.31 -15.19 1.61
N ASN A 25 -11.27 -14.96 2.50
CA ASN A 25 -11.82 -15.97 3.38
C ASN A 25 -13.27 -16.28 3.00
N LYS A 26 -13.66 -17.54 2.98
CA LYS A 26 -15.09 -17.90 2.85
C LYS A 26 -15.84 -17.44 4.09
N SER A 27 -17.09 -17.00 3.90
CA SER A 27 -17.95 -16.68 5.03
C SER A 27 -18.36 -17.98 5.74
N PRO A 28 -18.22 -18.05 7.08
CA PRO A 28 -18.65 -19.22 7.84
C PRO A 28 -20.17 -19.36 7.90
N ALA A 29 -20.91 -18.26 7.66
CA ALA A 29 -22.37 -18.23 7.69
C ALA A 29 -23.01 -18.45 6.31
N ASN A 30 -22.30 -18.17 5.21
CA ASN A 30 -22.81 -18.32 3.86
C ASN A 30 -21.69 -18.78 2.89
N PRO A 31 -21.72 -20.03 2.41
CA PRO A 31 -20.70 -20.57 1.50
C PRO A 31 -20.50 -19.81 0.19
N GLU A 32 -21.51 -19.06 -0.26
CA GLU A 32 -21.49 -18.27 -1.51
C GLU A 32 -20.82 -16.91 -1.33
N LYS A 33 -20.48 -16.52 -0.09
CA LYS A 33 -19.86 -15.21 0.20
C LYS A 33 -18.40 -15.35 0.60
N PHE A 34 -17.62 -14.35 0.22
CA PHE A 34 -16.22 -14.19 0.61
C PHE A 34 -16.01 -12.86 1.32
N TYR A 35 -15.15 -12.87 2.34
CA TYR A 35 -14.59 -11.69 2.96
C TYR A 35 -13.23 -11.40 2.34
N ILE A 36 -13.06 -10.17 1.86
CA ILE A 36 -11.78 -9.66 1.39
C ILE A 36 -11.19 -8.81 2.52
N PHE A 37 -9.96 -9.11 2.91
CA PHE A 37 -9.22 -8.36 3.92
C PHE A 37 -7.77 -8.24 3.47
N GLY A 38 -7.09 -7.19 3.91
CA GLY A 38 -5.75 -6.89 3.43
C GLY A 38 -5.15 -5.70 4.14
N ALA A 39 -3.98 -5.26 3.68
CA ALA A 39 -3.30 -4.11 4.24
C ALA A 39 -2.58 -3.27 3.19
N GLY A 40 -2.25 -2.04 3.59
CA GLY A 40 -1.58 -1.06 2.72
C GLY A 40 -2.53 -0.36 1.75
N ALA A 41 -2.06 0.75 1.19
CA ALA A 41 -2.76 1.51 0.19
C ALA A 41 -1.76 2.03 -0.85
N GLY A 42 -1.99 1.72 -2.12
CA GLY A 42 -1.08 2.02 -3.22
C GLY A 42 -0.38 0.80 -3.80
N HIS A 43 0.61 1.03 -4.65
CA HIS A 43 1.32 -0.02 -5.39
C HIS A 43 2.46 -0.66 -4.58
N GLY A 44 2.85 -0.08 -3.43
CA GLY A 44 3.84 -0.65 -2.53
C GLY A 44 5.29 -0.59 -3.02
N SER A 45 5.64 0.37 -3.88
CA SER A 45 7.01 0.54 -4.39
C SER A 45 7.57 1.92 -4.02
N GLY A 46 8.84 1.98 -3.65
CA GLY A 46 9.49 3.24 -3.24
C GLY A 46 9.05 3.67 -1.84
N MET A 47 8.61 4.92 -1.71
CA MET A 47 8.33 5.54 -0.40
C MET A 47 6.91 5.29 0.12
N CYS A 48 6.83 4.73 1.34
CA CYS A 48 5.59 4.73 2.11
C CYS A 48 5.37 6.10 2.76
N GLN A 49 4.38 6.86 2.30
CA GLN A 49 4.09 8.22 2.78
C GLN A 49 3.83 8.27 4.29
N TRP A 50 2.99 7.35 4.80
CA TRP A 50 2.72 7.26 6.24
C TRP A 50 3.97 6.91 7.05
N GLY A 51 4.84 6.06 6.51
CA GLY A 51 6.13 5.77 7.13
C GLY A 51 7.05 6.99 7.15
N ALA A 52 7.10 7.78 6.07
CA ALA A 52 7.84 9.04 6.02
C ALA A 52 7.32 10.07 7.04
N ILE A 53 6.00 10.23 7.17
CA ILE A 53 5.38 11.08 8.20
C ILE A 53 5.76 10.59 9.60
N GLY A 54 5.67 9.27 9.86
CA GLY A 54 6.08 8.71 11.14
C GLY A 54 7.55 8.94 11.48
N MET A 55 8.44 8.89 10.48
CA MET A 55 9.85 9.23 10.65
C MET A 55 10.05 10.74 10.88
N SER A 56 9.33 11.62 10.17
CA SER A 56 9.46 13.06 10.39
C SER A 56 8.99 13.46 11.79
N MET A 57 7.90 12.85 12.29
CA MET A 57 7.42 13.03 13.67
C MET A 57 8.42 12.55 14.73
N LYS A 58 9.30 11.60 14.38
CA LYS A 58 10.42 11.15 15.22
C LYS A 58 11.69 11.99 15.06
N GLY A 59 11.65 13.07 14.29
CA GLY A 59 12.77 13.99 14.09
C GLY A 59 13.77 13.59 13.00
N TYR A 60 13.49 12.55 12.21
CA TYR A 60 14.35 12.21 11.07
C TYR A 60 14.27 13.27 9.99
N LYS A 61 15.42 13.64 9.43
CA LYS A 61 15.50 14.59 8.31
C LYS A 61 15.17 13.91 6.98
N TYR A 62 14.79 14.71 6.00
CA TYR A 62 14.37 14.23 4.67
C TYR A 62 15.42 13.31 4.01
N ASN A 63 16.71 13.57 4.19
CA ASN A 63 17.79 12.75 3.66
C ASN A 63 17.86 11.36 4.31
N ASN A 64 17.57 11.24 5.62
CA ASN A 64 17.48 9.94 6.29
C ASN A 64 16.25 9.17 5.79
N ILE A 65 15.12 9.85 5.62
CA ILE A 65 13.88 9.25 5.12
C ILE A 65 14.07 8.76 3.69
N LEU A 66 14.62 9.60 2.80
CA LEU A 66 14.92 9.22 1.42
C LEU A 66 15.93 8.09 1.34
N GLY A 67 16.99 8.12 2.16
CA GLY A 67 18.00 7.07 2.20
C GLY A 67 17.44 5.70 2.61
N LEU A 68 16.39 5.66 3.45
CA LEU A 68 15.69 4.42 3.78
C LEU A 68 14.94 3.83 2.58
N TYR A 69 14.20 4.66 1.84
CA TYR A 69 13.35 4.19 0.73
C TYR A 69 14.09 4.06 -0.60
N TYR A 70 15.19 4.78 -0.77
CA TYR A 70 15.98 4.84 -2.00
C TYR A 70 17.49 4.79 -1.66
N PRO A 71 18.02 3.64 -1.23
CA PRO A 71 19.38 3.52 -0.70
C PRO A 71 20.49 3.81 -1.73
N GLN A 72 20.19 3.72 -3.03
CA GLN A 72 21.13 4.04 -4.10
C GLN A 72 20.99 5.48 -4.63
N LEU A 73 20.14 6.31 -4.01
CA LEU A 73 19.88 7.67 -4.46
C LEU A 73 20.93 8.63 -3.90
N ALA A 74 21.60 9.37 -4.78
CA ALA A 74 22.35 10.56 -4.41
C ALA A 74 21.42 11.78 -4.49
N THR A 75 21.30 12.54 -3.41
CA THR A 75 20.53 13.79 -3.40
C THR A 75 21.31 14.91 -4.08
N GLN A 76 20.73 15.55 -5.10
CA GLN A 76 21.28 16.74 -5.74
C GLN A 76 20.40 17.95 -5.45
N LYS A 77 21.01 19.09 -5.10
CA LYS A 77 20.29 20.38 -5.10
C LYS A 77 20.20 20.87 -6.56
N MET A 78 18.99 21.21 -6.99
CA MET A 78 18.75 21.97 -8.21
C MET A 78 19.21 23.42 -8.04
#